data_AF-A0A7S0JBI2-F1
#
_entry.id   AF-A0A7S0JBI2-F1
#
_cell.length_a   1.000
_cell.length_b   1.000
_cell.length_c   1.000
_cell.angle_alpha   90.00
_cell.angle_beta   90.00
_cell.angle_gamma   90.00
#
_symmetry.space_group_name_H-M   'P 1'
#
loop_
_entity.id
_entity.type
_entity.pdbx_description
1 polymer ?
#
loop_
_entity_poly.entity_id
_entity_poly.type
_entity_poly.pdbx_seq_one_letter_code
_entity_poly.pdbx_strand_id
1 'polypeptide(L)'
;RNFLNIAVVAGLLWNLVLGHGHGFALPFYMESLAVMLGSAFGPIVLFLGGAANVGALKELSVLRSALMPLLTVLLKVFFLPTFVAAVTSWLGGKSQTVNFAFTFSTLPSAASTLVFARPYEPSEDMNSLMNASLLLHKVVGFPVLFLAAAVLTTTSAHQTRRAVVKFENDLSLLCVGLTLILLLSRTWFTGWAKPPLQKIYVLLLITFLESTVT
;
A
#
# COMPACT_ATOMS: atom_id res chain seq x y z
N ARG A 1 -6.73 -8.11 -26.39
CA ARG A 1 -6.00 -7.03 -27.09
C ARG A 1 -5.51 -6.04 -26.04
N ASN A 2 -4.21 -5.69 -26.03
CA ASN A 2 -3.52 -4.96 -24.95
C ASN A 2 -3.96 -3.49 -24.82
N PHE A 3 -5.17 -3.27 -24.31
CA PHE A 3 -5.69 -1.95 -23.94
C PHE A 3 -4.70 -1.15 -23.06
N LEU A 4 -3.93 -1.87 -22.23
CA LEU A 4 -2.91 -1.27 -21.38
C LEU A 4 -1.75 -0.66 -22.16
N ASN A 5 -1.20 -1.38 -23.13
CA ASN A 5 -0.11 -0.86 -23.96
C ASN A 5 -0.60 0.33 -24.79
N ILE A 6 -1.83 0.27 -25.28
CA ILE A 6 -2.46 1.39 -26.00
C ILE A 6 -2.60 2.60 -25.07
N ALA A 7 -3.03 2.42 -23.82
CA ALA A 7 -3.13 3.51 -22.84
C ALA A 7 -1.76 4.13 -22.51
N VAL A 8 -0.72 3.30 -22.32
CA VAL A 8 0.65 3.77 -22.06
C VAL A 8 1.20 4.53 -23.26
N VAL A 9 1.06 3.99 -24.47
CA VAL A 9 1.51 4.63 -25.71
C VAL A 9 0.73 5.93 -25.95
N ALA A 10 -0.58 5.94 -25.75
CA ALA A 10 -1.40 7.15 -25.88
C ALA A 10 -1.00 8.24 -24.87
N GLY A 11 -0.72 7.88 -23.61
CA GLY A 11 -0.23 8.82 -22.60
C GLY A 11 1.16 9.37 -22.91
N LEU A 12 2.06 8.53 -23.43
CA LEU A 12 3.38 8.95 -23.93
C LEU A 12 3.24 9.90 -25.11
N LEU A 13 2.42 9.56 -26.10
CA LEU A 13 2.16 10.41 -27.27
C LEU A 13 1.52 11.74 -26.87
N TRP A 14 0.59 11.74 -25.92
CA TRP A 14 0.00 12.96 -25.36
C TRP A 14 1.08 13.88 -24.77
N ASN A 15 1.96 13.34 -23.93
CA ASN A 15 3.05 14.11 -23.32
C ASN A 15 4.12 14.55 -24.32
N LEU A 16 4.38 13.78 -25.37
CA LEU A 16 5.34 14.13 -26.42
C LEU A 16 4.77 15.21 -27.36
N VAL A 17 3.55 15.02 -27.84
CA VAL A 17 2.92 15.90 -28.84
C VAL A 17 2.48 17.23 -28.23
N LEU A 18 1.87 17.20 -27.05
CA LEU A 18 1.32 18.41 -26.42
C LEU A 18 2.26 18.97 -25.36
N GLY A 19 2.90 18.09 -24.60
CA GLY A 19 3.82 18.46 -23.51
C GLY A 19 5.27 18.67 -23.94
N HIS A 20 5.62 18.42 -25.20
CA HIS A 20 6.98 18.49 -25.72
C HIS A 20 7.99 17.69 -24.86
N GLY A 21 7.54 16.59 -24.24
CA GLY A 21 8.36 15.78 -23.34
C GLY A 21 8.53 16.33 -21.92
N HIS A 22 8.00 17.52 -21.62
CA HIS A 22 8.04 18.12 -20.27
C HIS A 22 6.78 17.84 -19.42
N GLY A 23 5.81 17.11 -20.00
CA GLY A 23 4.51 16.86 -19.39
C GLY A 23 3.48 17.91 -19.79
N PHE A 24 2.25 17.48 -20.03
CA PHE A 24 1.12 18.36 -20.33
C PHE A 24 -0.03 18.13 -19.36
N ALA A 25 -0.69 19.20 -18.92
CA ALA A 25 -1.86 19.08 -18.07
C ALA A 25 -2.97 18.29 -18.80
N LEU A 26 -3.71 17.47 -18.07
CA LEU A 26 -4.91 16.86 -18.60
C LEU A 26 -5.95 17.96 -18.86
N PRO A 27 -6.84 17.79 -19.87
CA PRO A 27 -7.97 18.70 -20.03
C PRO A 27 -8.83 18.72 -18.77
N PHE A 28 -9.37 19.88 -18.39
CA PHE A 28 -10.08 20.07 -17.11
C PHE A 28 -11.17 19.03 -16.83
N TYR A 29 -11.88 18.57 -17.88
CA TYR A 29 -12.92 17.57 -17.75
C TYR A 29 -12.36 16.17 -17.46
N MET A 30 -11.18 15.82 -18.01
CA MET A 30 -10.49 14.57 -17.69
C MET A 30 -9.85 14.63 -16.31
N GLU A 31 -9.35 15.78 -15.88
CA GLU A 31 -8.83 15.98 -14.54
C GLU A 31 -9.94 15.80 -13.49
N SER A 32 -11.10 16.44 -13.69
CA SER A 32 -12.25 16.28 -12.80
C SER A 32 -12.74 14.82 -12.72
N LEU A 33 -12.79 14.13 -13.86
CA LEU A 33 -13.10 12.70 -13.89
C LEU A 33 -12.03 11.86 -13.19
N ALA A 34 -10.74 12.15 -13.38
CA ALA A 34 -9.66 11.42 -12.72
C ALA A 34 -9.66 11.63 -11.20
N VAL A 35 -9.96 12.84 -10.73
CA VAL A 35 -10.11 13.16 -9.30
C VAL A 35 -11.35 12.47 -8.71
N MET A 36 -12.48 12.50 -9.41
CA MET A 36 -13.71 11.82 -8.99
C MET A 36 -13.52 10.30 -8.96
N LEU A 37 -12.91 9.72 -9.99
CA LEU A 37 -12.56 8.30 -10.04
C LEU A 37 -11.53 7.96 -8.96
N GLY A 38 -10.47 8.75 -8.79
CA GLY A 38 -9.46 8.52 -7.76
C GLY A 38 -10.05 8.52 -6.35
N SER A 39 -10.95 9.47 -6.05
CA SER A 39 -11.60 9.59 -4.75
C SER A 39 -12.66 8.51 -4.49
N ALA A 40 -13.41 8.08 -5.52
CA ALA A 40 -14.42 7.02 -5.40
C ALA A 40 -13.80 5.61 -5.40
N PHE A 41 -12.80 5.36 -6.25
CA PHE A 41 -12.18 4.05 -6.38
C PHE A 41 -11.07 3.83 -5.34
N GLY A 42 -10.46 4.87 -4.77
CA GLY A 42 -9.43 4.71 -3.75
C GLY A 42 -9.87 3.82 -2.57
N PRO A 43 -10.98 4.14 -1.87
CA PRO A 43 -11.51 3.29 -0.80
C PRO A 43 -11.89 1.88 -1.25
N ILE A 44 -12.47 1.73 -2.45
CA ILE A 44 -12.86 0.42 -3.01
C ILE A 44 -11.62 -0.42 -3.34
N VAL A 45 -10.58 0.16 -3.91
CA VAL A 45 -9.31 -0.52 -4.23
C VAL A 45 -8.57 -0.90 -2.95
N LEU A 46 -8.61 -0.06 -1.91
CA LEU A 46 -8.08 -0.40 -0.60
C LEU A 46 -8.88 -1.54 0.06
N PHE A 47 -10.22 -1.49 -0.02
CA PHE A 47 -11.10 -2.55 0.47
C PHE A 47 -10.87 -3.87 -0.26
N LEU A 48 -10.90 -3.87 -1.60
CA LEU A 48 -10.61 -5.05 -2.43
C LEU A 48 -9.17 -5.52 -2.23
N GLY A 49 -8.23 -4.60 -2.01
CA GLY A 49 -6.85 -4.91 -1.66
C GLY A 49 -6.73 -5.60 -0.31
N GLY A 50 -7.55 -5.22 0.67
CA GLY A 50 -7.67 -5.90 1.96
C GLY A 50 -8.39 -7.25 1.86
N ALA A 51 -9.49 -7.31 1.13
CA ALA A 51 -10.24 -8.55 0.88
C ALA A 51 -9.41 -9.58 0.12
N ALA A 52 -8.58 -9.14 -0.83
CA ALA A 52 -7.64 -10.00 -1.55
C ALA A 52 -6.51 -10.55 -0.68
N ASN A 53 -6.31 -10.01 0.53
CA ASN A 53 -5.36 -10.56 1.49
C ASN A 53 -5.95 -11.74 2.29
N VAL A 54 -7.26 -12.03 2.18
CA VAL A 54 -7.88 -13.18 2.84
C VAL A 54 -7.33 -14.46 2.23
N GLY A 55 -6.64 -15.27 3.04
CA GLY A 55 -5.94 -16.48 2.61
C GLY A 55 -4.44 -16.28 2.32
N ALA A 56 -3.98 -15.06 2.05
CA ALA A 56 -2.56 -14.78 1.79
C ALA A 56 -1.65 -14.97 3.02
N LEU A 57 -2.20 -14.88 4.25
CA LEU A 57 -1.45 -15.22 5.46
C LEU A 57 -1.14 -16.73 5.55
N LYS A 58 -2.00 -17.58 4.98
CA LYS A 58 -1.75 -19.02 4.91
C LYS A 58 -0.56 -19.31 3.98
N GLU A 59 -0.48 -18.60 2.85
CA GLU A 59 0.66 -18.66 1.93
C GLU A 59 1.98 -18.28 2.64
N LEU A 60 1.96 -17.25 3.50
CA LEU A 60 3.13 -16.86 4.32
C LEU A 60 3.61 -17.98 5.25
N SER A 61 2.67 -18.75 5.83
CA SER A 61 3.01 -19.85 6.74
C SER A 61 3.61 -21.08 6.03
N VAL A 62 3.39 -21.20 4.72
CA VAL A 62 3.88 -22.32 3.89
C VAL A 62 5.25 -22.00 3.28
N LEU A 63 5.62 -20.72 3.22
CA LEU A 63 6.91 -20.30 2.69
C LEU A 63 8.07 -20.85 3.51
N ARG A 64 8.94 -21.63 2.85
CA ARG A 64 10.19 -22.13 3.44
C ARG A 64 11.15 -21.02 3.85
N SER A 65 11.03 -19.83 3.25
CA SER A 65 11.84 -18.66 3.56
C SER A 65 11.07 -17.37 3.29
N ALA A 66 10.92 -16.53 4.32
CA ALA A 66 10.38 -15.18 4.20
C ALA A 66 11.42 -14.15 3.73
N LEU A 67 12.68 -14.56 3.54
CA LEU A 67 13.79 -13.66 3.21
C LEU A 67 13.58 -12.98 1.85
N MET A 68 13.20 -13.74 0.82
CA MET A 68 13.03 -13.19 -0.53
C MET A 68 11.88 -12.16 -0.61
N PRO A 69 10.68 -12.45 -0.07
CA PRO A 69 9.62 -11.43 0.02
C PRO A 69 10.06 -10.20 0.81
N LEU A 70 10.74 -10.38 1.94
CA LEU A 70 11.22 -9.26 2.76
C LEU A 70 12.24 -8.40 2.01
N LEU A 71 13.24 -9.00 1.37
CA LEU A 71 14.24 -8.27 0.59
C LEU A 71 13.60 -7.51 -0.57
N THR A 72 12.63 -8.12 -1.26
CA THR A 72 11.88 -7.46 -2.33
C THR A 72 11.10 -6.25 -1.79
N VAL A 73 10.52 -6.39 -0.60
CA VAL A 73 9.82 -5.30 0.08
C VAL A 73 10.76 -4.16 0.43
N LEU A 74 11.88 -4.46 1.10
CA LEU A 74 12.88 -3.48 1.50
C LEU A 74 13.48 -2.74 0.30
N LEU A 75 13.82 -3.48 -0.76
CA LEU A 75 14.33 -2.90 -2.01
C LEU A 75 13.33 -1.91 -2.61
N LYS A 76 12.05 -2.28 -2.67
CA LYS A 76 11.03 -1.43 -3.28
C LYS A 76 10.62 -0.24 -2.40
N VAL A 77 10.66 -0.39 -1.07
CA VAL A 77 10.22 0.66 -0.13
C VAL A 77 11.32 1.67 0.19
N PHE A 78 12.59 1.23 0.26
CA PHE A 78 13.70 2.10 0.64
C PHE A 78 14.60 2.50 -0.55
N PHE A 79 15.02 1.50 -1.33
CA PHE A 79 15.97 1.74 -2.41
C PHE A 79 15.28 2.42 -3.61
N LEU A 80 14.15 1.90 -4.07
CA LEU A 80 13.49 2.39 -5.28
C LEU A 80 13.09 3.87 -5.21
N PRO A 81 12.49 4.41 -4.13
CA PRO A 81 12.11 5.81 -4.09
C PRO A 81 13.30 6.75 -4.13
N THR A 82 14.36 6.40 -3.39
CA THR A 82 15.62 7.15 -3.37
C THR A 82 16.28 7.13 -4.75
N PHE A 83 16.34 5.96 -5.38
CA PHE A 83 16.91 5.80 -6.72
C PHE A 83 16.13 6.58 -7.78
N VAL A 84 14.80 6.47 -7.80
CA VAL A 84 13.94 7.17 -8.76
C VAL A 84 14.03 8.69 -8.57
N ALA A 85 14.04 9.18 -7.32
CA ALA A 85 14.24 10.60 -7.03
C ALA A 85 15.61 11.09 -7.52
N ALA A 86 16.68 10.32 -7.29
CA ALA A 86 18.03 10.64 -7.74
C ALA A 86 18.12 10.70 -9.27
N VAL A 87 17.57 9.71 -9.97
CA VAL A 87 17.53 9.68 -11.44
C VAL A 87 16.71 10.85 -11.99
N THR A 88 15.55 11.14 -11.39
CA THR A 88 14.70 12.27 -11.81
C THR A 88 15.43 13.61 -11.63
N SER A 89 16.15 13.78 -10.52
CA SER A 89 16.99 14.95 -10.27
C SER A 89 18.13 15.05 -11.27
N TRP A 90 18.83 13.94 -11.54
CA TRP A 90 19.92 13.88 -12.51
C TRP A 90 19.48 14.23 -13.94
N LEU A 91 18.25 13.87 -14.32
CA LEU A 91 17.63 14.24 -15.59
C LEU A 91 17.12 15.69 -15.64
N GLY A 92 17.41 16.53 -14.64
CA GLY A 92 17.00 17.94 -14.59
C GLY A 92 15.56 18.15 -14.14
N GLY A 93 14.95 17.17 -13.47
CA GLY A 93 13.61 17.29 -12.91
C GLY A 93 13.50 18.42 -11.88
N LYS A 94 12.43 19.21 -11.94
CA LYS A 94 12.14 20.25 -10.94
C LYS A 94 11.86 19.61 -9.57
N SER A 95 12.07 20.36 -8.49
CA SER A 95 11.84 19.88 -7.12
C SER A 95 10.46 19.23 -6.91
N GLN A 96 9.40 19.79 -7.51
CA GLN A 96 8.06 19.19 -7.45
C GLN A 96 7.99 17.82 -8.13
N THR A 97 8.62 17.66 -9.29
CA THR A 97 8.69 16.39 -10.03
C THR A 97 9.50 15.35 -9.27
N VAL A 98 10.62 15.75 -8.66
CA VAL A 98 11.45 14.87 -7.82
C VAL A 98 10.68 14.39 -6.59
N ASN A 99 9.99 15.30 -5.90
CA ASN A 99 9.16 14.96 -4.73
C ASN A 99 8.01 14.04 -5.13
N PHE A 100 7.32 14.33 -6.23
CA PHE A 100 6.28 13.44 -6.77
C PHE A 100 6.84 12.06 -7.10
N ALA A 101 7.98 11.98 -7.78
CA ALA A 101 8.61 10.72 -8.15
C ALA A 101 9.01 9.89 -6.91
N PHE A 102 9.49 10.55 -5.86
CA PHE A 102 9.75 9.93 -4.56
C PHE A 102 8.45 9.39 -3.93
N THR A 103 7.41 10.22 -3.75
CA THR A 103 6.14 9.82 -3.14
C THR A 103 5.43 8.74 -3.93
N PHE A 104 5.43 8.83 -5.26
CA PHE A 104 4.82 7.81 -6.11
C PHE A 104 5.54 6.47 -5.99
N SER A 105 6.86 6.51 -5.83
CA SER A 105 7.67 5.31 -5.67
C SER A 105 7.53 4.66 -4.30
N THR A 106 7.11 5.40 -3.26
CA THR A 106 6.82 4.83 -1.93
C THR A 106 5.45 4.15 -1.86
N LEU A 107 4.59 4.31 -2.88
CA LEU A 107 3.30 3.61 -2.93
C LEU A 107 3.51 2.09 -2.89
N PRO A 108 2.72 1.36 -2.07
CA PRO A 108 2.73 -0.09 -2.06
C PRO A 108 2.43 -0.65 -3.45
N SER A 109 3.08 -1.78 -3.78
CA SER A 109 2.83 -2.48 -5.03
C SER A 109 1.34 -2.87 -5.16
N ALA A 110 0.73 -2.53 -6.29
CA ALA A 110 -0.67 -2.84 -6.54
C ALA A 110 -0.87 -4.35 -6.77
N ALA A 111 -2.04 -4.88 -6.37
CA ALA A 111 -2.39 -6.29 -6.60
C ALA A 111 -2.53 -6.64 -8.10
N SER A 112 -2.69 -5.64 -8.97
CA SER A 112 -2.68 -5.81 -10.43
C SER A 112 -1.38 -6.41 -10.95
N THR A 113 -0.27 -6.31 -10.20
CA THR A 113 0.99 -6.99 -10.54
C THR A 113 0.83 -8.50 -10.72
N LEU A 114 -0.04 -9.16 -9.95
CA LEU A 114 -0.37 -10.58 -10.12
C LEU A 114 -1.06 -10.84 -11.46
N VAL A 115 -1.98 -9.94 -11.86
CA VAL A 115 -2.68 -10.03 -13.13
C VAL A 115 -1.70 -9.83 -14.29
N PHE A 116 -0.75 -8.90 -14.15
CA PHE A 116 0.33 -8.69 -15.12
C PHE A 116 1.35 -9.82 -15.17
N ALA A 117 1.51 -10.58 -14.09
CA ALA A 117 2.39 -11.73 -14.04
C ALA A 117 1.81 -12.97 -14.74
N ARG A 118 0.48 -13.10 -14.83
CA ARG A 118 -0.20 -14.28 -15.41
C ARG A 118 0.31 -14.71 -16.80
N PRO A 119 0.55 -13.80 -17.77
CA PRO A 119 1.04 -14.18 -19.09
C PRO A 119 2.45 -14.80 -19.09
N TYR A 120 3.20 -14.66 -18.00
CA TYR A 120 4.53 -15.24 -17.84
C TYR A 120 4.52 -16.62 -17.20
N GLU A 121 3.33 -17.19 -16.96
CA GLU A 121 3.13 -18.52 -16.38
C GLU A 121 4.01 -18.82 -15.15
N PRO A 122 4.00 -17.94 -14.13
CA PRO A 122 4.81 -18.14 -12.92
C PRO A 122 4.45 -19.47 -12.24
N SER A 123 5.48 -20.17 -11.74
CA SER A 123 5.29 -21.37 -10.93
C SER A 123 4.42 -21.08 -9.70
N GLU A 124 3.79 -22.10 -9.13
CA GLU A 124 2.98 -21.95 -7.90
C GLU A 124 3.79 -21.34 -6.75
N ASP A 125 5.04 -21.78 -6.57
CA ASP A 125 5.97 -21.23 -5.59
C ASP A 125 6.24 -19.73 -5.83
N MET A 126 6.43 -19.32 -7.08
CA MET A 126 6.64 -17.91 -7.43
C MET A 126 5.37 -17.09 -7.20
N ASN A 127 4.20 -17.61 -7.53
CA ASN A 127 2.93 -16.95 -7.24
C ASN A 127 2.72 -16.76 -5.73
N SER A 128 3.04 -17.78 -4.94
CA SER A 128 3.00 -17.70 -3.47
C SER A 128 3.94 -16.62 -2.94
N LEU A 129 5.18 -16.58 -3.44
CA LEU A 129 6.17 -15.55 -3.12
C LEU A 129 5.69 -14.15 -3.52
N MET A 130 5.09 -13.98 -4.69
CA MET A 130 4.55 -12.70 -5.15
C MET A 130 3.38 -12.23 -4.28
N ASN A 131 2.45 -13.13 -3.94
CA ASN A 131 1.35 -12.84 -3.03
C ASN A 131 1.85 -12.43 -1.63
N ALA A 132 2.80 -13.18 -1.07
CA ALA A 132 3.40 -12.88 0.22
C ALA A 132 4.15 -11.54 0.21
N SER A 133 4.90 -11.27 -0.86
CA SER A 133 5.59 -9.99 -1.08
C SER A 133 4.60 -8.83 -1.10
N LEU A 134 3.47 -8.96 -1.81
CA LEU A 134 2.44 -7.93 -1.89
C LEU A 134 1.77 -7.68 -0.54
N LEU A 135 1.54 -8.71 0.26
CA LEU A 135 0.99 -8.58 1.60
C LEU A 135 1.97 -7.86 2.53
N LEU A 136 3.22 -8.31 2.57
CA LEU A 136 4.28 -7.65 3.34
C LEU A 136 4.50 -6.21 2.88
N HIS A 137 4.38 -5.94 1.59
CA HIS A 137 4.44 -4.59 1.03
C HIS A 137 3.35 -3.67 1.56
N LYS A 138 2.14 -4.17 1.78
CA LYS A 138 1.07 -3.37 2.38
C LYS A 138 1.40 -3.08 3.84
N VAL A 139 1.83 -4.09 4.60
CA VAL A 139 2.16 -3.96 6.03
C VAL A 139 3.28 -2.95 6.25
N VAL A 140 4.35 -2.99 5.45
CA VAL A 140 5.51 -2.10 5.60
C VAL A 140 5.35 -0.79 4.81
N GLY A 141 4.78 -0.86 3.62
CA GLY A 141 4.70 0.26 2.68
C GLY A 141 3.70 1.33 3.08
N PHE A 142 2.56 0.98 3.70
CA PHE A 142 1.60 2.01 4.16
C PHE A 142 2.17 2.93 5.24
N PRO A 143 2.82 2.42 6.31
CA PRO A 143 3.52 3.26 7.28
C PRO A 143 4.61 4.15 6.66
N VAL A 144 5.41 3.61 5.73
CA VAL A 144 6.47 4.38 5.07
C VAL A 144 5.91 5.45 4.14
N LEU A 145 4.85 5.15 3.39
CA LEU A 145 4.13 6.14 2.59
C LEU A 145 3.58 7.26 3.47
N PHE A 146 3.00 6.92 4.61
CA PHE A 146 2.51 7.91 5.57
C PHE A 146 3.65 8.79 6.10
N LEU A 147 4.78 8.19 6.49
CA LEU A 147 5.95 8.93 6.95
C LEU A 147 6.50 9.86 5.85
N ALA A 148 6.59 9.37 4.62
CA ALA A 148 7.00 10.16 3.46
C ALA A 148 6.05 11.34 3.22
N ALA A 149 4.74 11.12 3.30
CA ALA A 149 3.73 12.18 3.17
C ALA A 149 3.85 13.21 4.31
N ALA A 150 4.05 12.77 5.55
CA ALA A 150 4.24 13.64 6.70
C ALA A 150 5.51 14.50 6.56
N VAL A 151 6.62 13.91 6.13
CA VAL A 151 7.88 14.64 5.90
C VAL A 151 7.75 15.66 4.78
N LEU A 152 7.05 15.34 3.70
CA LEU A 152 6.90 16.23 2.55
C LEU A 152 5.89 17.36 2.76
N THR A 153 4.91 17.17 3.64
CA THR A 153 3.84 18.17 3.90
C THR A 153 4.15 19.10 5.06
N THR A 154 5.17 18.81 5.86
CA THR A 154 5.51 19.59 7.07
C THR A 154 6.77 20.43 6.86
N THR A 155 6.72 21.69 7.27
CA THR A 155 7.86 22.63 7.14
C THR A 155 8.75 22.67 8.37
N SER A 156 8.35 21.98 9.45
CA SER A 156 9.06 21.97 10.74
C SER A 156 9.03 20.58 11.36
N ALA A 157 10.16 20.17 11.96
CA ALA A 157 10.29 18.89 12.68
C ALA A 157 9.23 18.71 13.78
N HIS A 158 8.75 19.80 14.40
CA HIS A 158 7.67 19.73 15.37
C HIS A 158 6.32 19.36 14.75
N GLN A 159 6.05 19.77 13.51
CA GLN A 159 4.83 19.39 12.79
C GLN A 159 4.89 17.93 12.33
N THR A 160 6.05 17.47 11.86
CA THR A 160 6.28 16.06 11.52
C THR A 160 6.03 15.16 12.73
N ARG A 161 6.57 15.52 13.90
CA ARG A 161 6.34 14.77 15.15
C ARG A 161 4.86 14.72 15.52
N ARG A 162 4.11 15.82 15.40
CA ARG A 162 2.65 15.81 15.66
C ARG A 162 1.90 14.92 14.69
N ALA A 163 2.28 14.91 13.41
CA ALA A 163 1.66 14.05 12.41
C ALA A 163 1.90 12.56 12.70
N VAL A 164 3.11 12.20 13.14
CA VAL A 164 3.45 10.83 13.56
C VAL A 164 2.62 10.41 14.79
N VAL A 165 2.58 11.24 15.84
CA VAL A 165 1.77 10.94 17.04
C VAL A 165 0.29 10.81 16.70
N LYS A 166 -0.24 11.67 15.84
CA LYS A 166 -1.63 11.57 15.39
C LYS A 166 -1.88 10.25 14.65
N PHE A 167 -0.96 9.82 13.80
CA PHE A 167 -1.06 8.54 13.11
C PHE A 167 -0.96 7.34 14.04
N GLU A 168 -0.07 7.37 15.03
CA GLU A 168 0.00 6.33 16.06
C GLU A 168 -1.33 6.21 16.79
N ASN A 169 -1.96 7.34 17.13
CA ASN A 169 -3.28 7.37 17.74
C ASN A 169 -4.36 6.85 16.79
N ASP A 170 -4.40 7.30 15.54
CA ASP A 170 -5.38 6.88 14.53
C ASP A 170 -5.25 5.37 14.22
N LEU A 171 -4.01 4.86 14.14
CA LEU A 171 -3.72 3.44 13.95
C LEU A 171 -4.12 2.62 15.19
N SER A 172 -3.84 3.11 16.38
CA SER A 172 -4.25 2.46 17.63
C SER A 172 -5.78 2.37 17.70
N LEU A 173 -6.48 3.45 17.34
CA LEU A 173 -7.94 3.51 17.34
C LEU A 173 -8.55 2.58 16.27
N LEU A 174 -7.92 2.49 15.09
CA LEU A 174 -8.27 1.51 14.06
C LEU A 174 -8.06 0.07 14.55
N CYS A 175 -6.92 -0.23 15.16
CA CYS A 175 -6.61 -1.55 15.71
C CYS A 175 -7.62 -1.95 16.79
N VAL A 176 -7.97 -1.02 17.68
CA VAL A 176 -9.00 -1.19 18.71
C VAL A 176 -10.37 -1.44 18.05
N GLY A 177 -10.75 -0.65 17.05
CA GLY A 177 -12.00 -0.82 16.31
C GLY A 177 -12.09 -2.16 15.58
N LEU A 178 -11.02 -2.60 14.93
CA LEU A 178 -10.94 -3.91 14.28
C LEU A 178 -11.00 -5.05 15.28
N THR A 179 -10.35 -4.89 16.44
CA THR A 179 -10.42 -5.86 17.54
C THR A 179 -11.84 -5.98 18.06
N LEU A 180 -12.55 -4.86 18.26
CA LEU A 180 -13.97 -4.85 18.64
C LEU A 180 -14.85 -5.53 17.59
N ILE A 181 -14.65 -5.24 16.29
CA ILE A 181 -15.38 -5.90 15.21
C ILE A 181 -15.14 -7.41 15.21
N LEU A 182 -13.90 -7.86 15.43
CA LEU A 182 -13.56 -9.28 15.51
C LEU A 182 -14.20 -9.96 16.73
N LEU A 183 -14.11 -9.33 17.91
CA LEU A 183 -14.71 -9.81 19.17
C LEU A 183 -16.25 -9.89 19.07
N LEU A 184 -16.87 -8.90 18.42
CA LEU A 184 -18.33 -8.79 18.28
C LEU A 184 -18.89 -9.53 17.04
N SER A 185 -18.03 -10.02 16.15
CA SER A 185 -18.49 -10.69 14.94
C SER A 185 -19.20 -12.02 15.27
N ARG A 186 -20.50 -12.06 14.98
CA ARG A 186 -21.33 -13.28 15.15
C ARG A 186 -20.79 -14.49 14.40
N THR A 187 -20.13 -14.26 13.27
CA THR A 187 -19.51 -15.29 12.43
C THR A 187 -18.37 -16.04 13.13
N TRP A 188 -17.72 -15.43 14.13
CA TRP A 188 -16.61 -16.05 14.87
C TRP A 188 -17.01 -16.58 16.25
N PHE A 189 -18.21 -16.27 16.74
CA PHE A 189 -18.65 -16.62 18.09
C PHE A 189 -18.57 -18.14 18.40
N THR A 190 -18.90 -18.97 17.41
CA THR A 190 -18.77 -20.44 17.52
C THR A 190 -17.34 -20.94 17.37
N GLY A 191 -16.47 -20.17 16.71
CA GLY A 191 -15.04 -20.44 16.56
C GLY A 191 -14.23 -20.07 17.81
N TRP A 192 -14.57 -18.95 18.46
CA TRP A 192 -13.93 -18.48 19.70
C TRP A 192 -14.09 -19.47 20.87
N ALA A 193 -15.16 -20.26 20.88
CA ALA A 193 -15.39 -21.28 21.89
C ALA A 193 -14.45 -22.51 21.76
N LYS A 194 -13.68 -22.63 20.68
CA LYS A 194 -12.77 -23.76 20.43
C LYS A 194 -11.31 -23.37 20.71
N PRO A 195 -10.52 -24.24 21.35
CA PRO A 195 -9.06 -24.05 21.40
C PRO A 195 -8.44 -24.23 20.00
N PRO A 196 -7.39 -23.47 19.62
CA PRO A 196 -6.64 -22.48 20.41
C PRO A 196 -7.25 -21.06 20.39
N LEU A 197 -8.28 -20.82 19.58
CA LEU A 197 -8.88 -19.49 19.38
C LEU A 197 -9.43 -18.89 20.68
N GLN A 198 -9.90 -19.71 21.62
CA GLN A 198 -10.32 -19.27 22.95
C GLN A 198 -9.20 -18.53 23.72
N LYS A 199 -7.94 -18.99 23.62
CA LYS A 199 -6.80 -18.34 24.28
C LYS A 199 -6.48 -17.00 23.62
N ILE A 200 -6.58 -16.94 22.29
CA ILE A 200 -6.38 -15.71 21.52
C ILE A 200 -7.48 -14.70 21.83
N TYR A 201 -8.74 -15.15 21.95
CA TYR A 201 -9.88 -14.31 22.35
C TYR A 201 -9.66 -13.67 23.73
N VAL A 202 -9.28 -14.48 24.73
CA VAL A 202 -9.00 -13.98 26.09
C VAL A 202 -7.83 -13.00 26.07
N LEU A 203 -6.76 -13.30 25.32
CA LEU A 203 -5.62 -12.40 25.18
C LEU A 203 -6.03 -11.06 24.55
N LEU A 204 -6.77 -11.08 23.44
CA LEU A 204 -7.27 -9.88 22.77
C LEU A 204 -8.18 -9.05 23.68
N LEU A 205 -9.01 -9.71 24.50
CA LEU A 205 -9.91 -9.04 25.44
C LEU A 205 -9.15 -8.38 26.60
N ILE A 206 -8.11 -9.05 27.12
CA ILE A 206 -7.20 -8.47 28.13
C ILE A 206 -6.46 -7.26 27.54
N THR A 207 -5.82 -7.41 26.38
CA THR A 207 -5.06 -6.31 25.74
C THR A 207 -5.97 -5.12 25.38
N PHE A 208 -7.20 -5.38 24.94
CA PHE A 208 -8.19 -4.33 24.70
C PHE A 208 -8.54 -3.60 26.01
N LEU A 209 -8.84 -4.32 27.09
CA LEU A 209 -9.15 -3.71 28.39
C LEU A 209 -7.98 -2.88 28.92
N GLU A 210 -6.75 -3.38 28.83
CA GLU A 210 -5.54 -2.65 29.22
C GLU A 210 -5.38 -1.35 28.42
N SER A 211 -5.62 -1.38 27.11
CA SER A 211 -5.51 -0.20 26.23
C SER A 211 -6.57 0.88 26.49
N THR A 212 -7.70 0.54 27.12
CA THR A 212 -8.76 1.50 27.46
C THR A 212 -8.59 2.16 28.82
N VAL A 213 -7.69 1.65 29.66
CA VAL A 213 -7.45 2.13 31.03
C VAL A 213 -6.28 3.12 31.11
N THR A 214 -5.40 3.13 30.11
CA THR A 214 -4.30 4.11 29.93
C THR A 214 -4.72 5.30 29.09
#